data_AF-A0A6I8LEM0-F1
#
_entry.id   AF-A0A6I8LEM0-F1
#
_cell.length_a   1.000
_cell.length_b   1.000
_cell.length_c   1.000
_cell.angle_alpha   90.00
_cell.angle_beta   90.00
_cell.angle_gamma   90.00
#
_symmetry.space_group_name_H-M   'P 1'
#
loop_
_entity.id
_entity.type
_entity.pdbx_description
1 polymer ?
#
loop_
_entity_poly.entity_id
_entity_poly.type
_entity_poly.pdbx_seq_one_letter_code
_entity_poly.pdbx_strand_id
1 'polypeptide(L)'
;MATASDDAGGRSMYLIDGRRVMVSDLLEAGLIRAGAKLRFRRNRIGVTYEATVTDQGRIRLEPDGEEFRSPSRAAVVAAGMHAVDGWRAWLVVDQDRLLDSVRQELLDRTISRTAAAARSEDDQDPQRVHERLRQARGHAEEGNPDRVTVRELLRIWGATDRGDQVSKIEADLANHGLVTSPSFRAVTLDSTVTLTTPRDEPEEAVTAALSGDDNGPAAEDDEADSSLNVRLTVGNISPLRGVESVGTHSPLKEAITKMVINDYSQLAVLNGPRNVRGAVTWRSIAQAMHQRCDASVADAIDTHVEVVTYDRDLFEVLPTLQQREFVFVTNVSKEVKGIVTTADVARRYGEMATPFFQLGELDQTLRWILSRAVDLPTVQPLCSRTIKNFNELGFGDYQRILGNREVWGKLDWPLDRQVFIDRLDAIRQLRNSIMHFHPDPVSDDAIATLRNFNSLLHQYRDPA
;
A
#
# COMPACT_ATOMS: atom_id res chain seq x y z
N MET A 1 -9.52 39.87 -30.52
CA MET A 1 -10.14 38.55 -30.78
C MET A 1 -9.20 37.50 -30.22
N ALA A 2 -9.45 37.09 -28.98
CA ALA A 2 -8.68 36.06 -28.30
C ALA A 2 -9.47 34.75 -28.41
N THR A 3 -8.85 33.73 -28.98
CA THR A 3 -9.35 32.35 -28.97
C THR A 3 -8.48 31.57 -27.99
N ALA A 4 -9.02 31.31 -26.80
CA ALA A 4 -8.52 30.29 -25.90
C ALA A 4 -9.20 28.98 -26.28
N SER A 5 -8.41 28.01 -26.73
CA SER A 5 -8.82 26.62 -26.94
C SER A 5 -8.73 25.88 -25.61
N ASP A 6 -9.89 25.46 -25.13
CA ASP A 6 -10.10 24.60 -23.97
C ASP A 6 -9.82 23.15 -24.42
N ASP A 7 -8.71 22.57 -23.96
CA ASP A 7 -8.37 21.15 -24.17
C ASP A 7 -8.65 20.40 -22.86
N ALA A 8 -9.92 20.04 -22.69
CA ALA A 8 -10.40 19.22 -21.58
C ALA A 8 -10.05 17.74 -21.83
N GLY A 9 -8.80 17.39 -21.54
CA GLY A 9 -8.33 16.01 -21.47
C GLY A 9 -9.13 15.19 -20.45
N GLY A 10 -9.48 13.96 -20.85
CA GLY A 10 -10.44 13.08 -20.20
C GLY A 10 -10.22 12.88 -18.70
N ARG A 11 -11.18 13.36 -17.90
CA ARG A 11 -11.34 12.95 -16.50
C ARG A 11 -12.11 11.64 -16.50
N SER A 12 -11.45 10.55 -16.11
CA SER A 12 -12.12 9.30 -15.76
C SER A 12 -13.21 9.60 -14.72
N MET A 13 -14.48 9.41 -15.07
CA MET A 13 -15.60 9.61 -14.16
C MET A 13 -15.53 8.59 -13.02
N TYR A 14 -15.02 9.01 -11.87
CA TYR A 14 -15.14 8.24 -10.64
C TYR A 14 -16.45 8.63 -9.91
N LEU A 15 -16.97 7.71 -9.08
CA LEU A 15 -18.25 7.90 -8.37
C LEU A 15 -18.37 9.26 -7.67
N ILE A 16 -17.27 9.70 -7.07
CA ILE A 16 -17.09 11.01 -6.46
C ILE A 16 -15.64 11.45 -6.76
N ASP A 17 -15.21 11.48 -8.03
CA ASP A 17 -13.84 11.88 -8.44
C ASP A 17 -12.68 11.22 -7.64
N GLY A 18 -12.90 10.02 -7.08
CA GLY A 18 -11.92 9.28 -6.29
C GLY A 18 -11.74 9.77 -4.84
N ARG A 19 -12.62 10.66 -4.35
CA ARG A 19 -12.64 11.12 -2.95
C ARG A 19 -13.73 10.45 -2.10
N ARG A 20 -13.57 10.55 -0.78
CA ARG A 20 -14.57 10.11 0.19
C ARG A 20 -15.83 10.99 0.11
N VAL A 21 -16.99 10.36 0.32
CA VAL A 21 -18.26 11.06 0.50
C VAL A 21 -18.22 11.86 1.80
N MET A 22 -18.69 13.09 1.74
CA MET A 22 -18.86 14.01 2.85
C MET A 22 -20.35 14.28 3.11
N VAL A 23 -20.67 14.83 4.28
CA VAL A 23 -22.05 15.22 4.63
C VAL A 23 -22.55 16.34 3.71
N SER A 24 -21.66 17.21 3.23
CA SER A 24 -21.97 18.20 2.18
C SER A 24 -22.51 17.57 0.91
N ASP A 25 -21.98 16.42 0.48
CA ASP A 25 -22.47 15.73 -0.73
C ASP A 25 -23.90 15.23 -0.56
N LEU A 26 -24.28 14.81 0.66
CA LEU A 26 -25.65 14.42 0.97
C LEU A 26 -26.60 15.63 0.93
N LEU A 27 -26.13 16.79 1.38
CA LEU A 27 -26.89 18.04 1.38
C LEU A 27 -27.08 18.56 -0.06
N GLU A 28 -26.02 18.58 -0.85
CA GLU A 28 -26.04 18.96 -2.27
C GLU A 28 -26.96 18.05 -3.10
N ALA A 29 -26.96 16.75 -2.81
CA ALA A 29 -27.87 15.79 -3.44
C ALA A 29 -29.33 15.88 -2.94
N GLY A 30 -29.61 16.74 -1.97
CA GLY A 30 -30.94 16.91 -1.36
C GLY A 30 -31.42 15.71 -0.55
N LEU A 31 -30.51 14.81 -0.15
CA LEU A 31 -30.81 13.63 0.67
C LEU A 31 -30.96 13.99 2.14
N ILE A 32 -30.30 15.07 2.59
CA ILE A 32 -30.49 15.69 3.90
C ILE A 32 -30.67 17.20 3.72
N ARG A 33 -31.20 17.88 4.74
CA ARG A 33 -31.42 19.33 4.74
C ARG A 33 -30.52 20.01 5.76
N ALA A 34 -30.15 21.26 5.50
CA ALA A 34 -29.57 22.11 6.53
C ALA A 34 -30.52 22.20 7.74
N GLY A 35 -29.97 22.09 8.94
CA GLY A 35 -30.73 21.99 10.20
C GLY A 35 -31.25 20.59 10.52
N ALA A 36 -30.98 19.56 9.70
CA ALA A 36 -31.37 18.20 10.01
C ALA A 36 -30.76 17.76 11.36
N LYS A 37 -31.61 17.21 12.23
CA LYS A 37 -31.18 16.70 13.53
C LYS A 37 -30.56 15.32 13.39
N LEU A 38 -29.40 15.14 14.00
CA LEU A 38 -28.68 13.88 14.12
C LEU A 38 -28.73 13.41 15.56
N ARG A 39 -28.85 12.09 15.75
CA ARG A 39 -28.86 11.45 17.06
C ARG A 39 -27.93 10.26 17.08
N PHE A 40 -27.02 10.22 18.05
CA PHE A 40 -26.17 9.06 18.31
C PHE A 40 -26.53 8.45 19.66
N ARG A 41 -27.00 7.20 19.67
CA ARG A 41 -27.38 6.47 20.89
C ARG A 41 -26.35 5.41 21.25
N ARG A 42 -25.80 5.48 22.46
CA ARG A 42 -24.93 4.44 23.02
C ARG A 42 -25.74 3.54 23.96
N ASN A 43 -26.40 2.55 23.37
CA ASN A 43 -27.35 1.65 24.08
C ASN A 43 -26.74 0.94 25.30
N ARG A 44 -25.44 0.61 25.29
CA ARG A 44 -24.78 -0.06 26.42
C ARG A 44 -24.71 0.80 27.68
N ILE A 45 -24.58 2.11 27.54
CA ILE A 45 -24.44 3.07 28.65
C ILE A 45 -25.66 3.98 28.79
N GLY A 46 -26.66 3.85 27.91
CA GLY A 46 -27.91 4.62 27.96
C GLY A 46 -27.78 6.10 27.60
N VAL A 47 -26.63 6.55 27.07
CA VAL A 47 -26.36 7.95 26.73
C VAL A 47 -26.76 8.25 25.28
N THR A 48 -27.32 9.44 25.05
CA THR A 48 -27.68 9.94 23.71
C THR A 48 -27.01 11.28 23.48
N TYR A 49 -26.41 11.44 22.31
CA TYR A 49 -25.81 12.69 21.84
C TYR A 49 -26.65 13.23 20.69
N GLU A 50 -26.81 14.55 20.64
CA GLU A 50 -27.54 15.24 19.59
C GLU A 50 -26.61 16.18 18.82
N ALA A 51 -26.87 16.31 17.54
CA ALA A 51 -26.11 17.19 16.65
C ALA A 51 -27.03 17.74 15.54
N THR A 52 -26.60 18.79 14.85
CA THR A 52 -27.31 19.37 13.71
C THR A 52 -26.41 19.48 12.48
N VAL A 53 -26.98 19.26 11.30
CA VAL A 53 -26.26 19.48 10.03
C VAL A 53 -26.31 20.96 9.68
N THR A 54 -25.16 21.59 9.40
CA THR A 54 -25.08 23.00 9.01
C THR A 54 -25.43 23.19 7.53
N ASP A 55 -25.58 24.45 7.10
CA ASP A 55 -25.78 24.82 5.69
C ASP A 55 -24.56 24.48 4.80
N GLN A 56 -23.37 24.43 5.39
CA GLN A 56 -22.12 23.99 4.75
C GLN A 56 -21.94 22.46 4.77
N GLY A 57 -22.92 21.71 5.28
CA GLY A 57 -22.83 20.25 5.38
C GLY A 57 -21.82 19.77 6.43
N ARG A 58 -21.58 20.54 7.50
CA ARG A 58 -20.82 20.11 8.69
C ARG A 58 -21.76 19.56 9.75
N ILE A 59 -21.23 18.81 10.72
CA ILE A 59 -21.96 18.33 11.88
C ILE A 59 -21.60 19.20 13.08
N ARG A 60 -22.60 19.88 13.65
CA ARG A 60 -22.48 20.69 14.86
C ARG A 60 -23.02 19.93 16.07
N LEU A 61 -22.19 19.70 17.09
CA LEU A 61 -22.60 19.03 18.32
C LEU A 61 -23.42 19.95 19.22
N GLU A 62 -24.40 19.40 19.94
CA GLU A 62 -25.21 20.12 20.93
C GLU A 62 -24.86 19.59 22.35
N PRO A 63 -24.66 20.45 23.36
CA PRO A 63 -24.82 21.91 23.39
C PRO A 63 -23.54 22.71 23.10
N ASP A 64 -22.38 22.06 22.95
CA ASP A 64 -21.06 22.72 22.89
C ASP A 64 -20.87 23.55 21.61
N GLY A 65 -21.64 23.27 20.56
CA GLY A 65 -21.65 24.04 19.31
C GLY A 65 -20.44 23.79 18.40
N GLU A 66 -19.54 22.88 18.75
CA GLU A 66 -18.38 22.51 17.94
C GLU A 66 -18.80 21.89 16.60
N GLU A 67 -18.16 22.31 15.51
CA GLU A 67 -18.47 21.87 14.15
C GLU A 67 -17.36 20.99 13.55
N PHE A 68 -17.76 19.89 12.92
CA PHE A 68 -16.85 18.93 12.32
C PHE A 68 -17.23 18.61 10.87
N ARG A 69 -16.24 18.47 10.00
CA ARG A 69 -16.45 17.97 8.63
C ARG A 69 -16.75 16.46 8.60
N SER A 70 -16.12 15.71 9.51
CA SER A 70 -16.16 14.24 9.54
C SER A 70 -17.20 13.74 10.57
N PRO A 71 -18.16 12.89 10.16
CA PRO A 71 -19.08 12.23 11.10
C PRO A 71 -18.38 11.45 12.19
N SER A 72 -17.26 10.80 11.86
CA SER A 72 -16.49 9.99 12.79
C SER A 72 -15.84 10.86 13.87
N ARG A 73 -15.25 11.99 13.48
CA ARG A 73 -14.67 12.95 14.44
C ARG A 73 -15.74 13.52 15.37
N ALA A 74 -16.89 13.91 14.83
CA ALA A 74 -18.03 14.38 15.62
C ALA A 74 -18.48 13.32 16.65
N ALA A 75 -18.57 12.05 16.25
CA ALA A 75 -18.97 10.96 17.14
C ALA A 75 -17.91 10.66 18.21
N VAL A 76 -16.62 10.70 17.84
CA VAL A 76 -15.47 10.55 18.74
C VAL A 76 -15.48 11.61 19.83
N VAL A 77 -15.63 12.88 19.45
CA VAL A 77 -15.64 14.01 20.41
C VAL A 77 -16.88 13.93 21.29
N ALA A 78 -18.06 13.69 20.72
CA ALA A 78 -19.30 13.56 21.49
C ALA A 78 -19.23 12.42 22.53
N ALA A 79 -18.70 11.25 22.14
CA ALA A 79 -18.69 10.06 22.99
C ALA A 79 -17.44 9.88 23.85
N GLY A 80 -16.41 10.72 23.69
CA GLY A 80 -15.12 10.56 24.36
C GLY A 80 -14.44 9.24 24.02
N MET A 81 -14.46 8.83 22.75
CA MET A 81 -13.91 7.54 22.30
C MET A 81 -12.70 7.74 21.40
N HIS A 82 -11.78 6.78 21.36
CA HIS A 82 -10.63 6.85 20.45
C HIS A 82 -11.01 6.67 18.98
N ALA A 83 -12.02 5.83 18.69
CA ALA A 83 -12.51 5.59 17.33
C ALA A 83 -13.99 5.21 17.33
N VAL A 84 -14.75 5.81 16.41
CA VAL A 84 -16.18 5.52 16.17
C VAL A 84 -16.45 5.62 14.68
N ASP A 85 -17.19 4.66 14.11
CA ASP A 85 -17.72 4.81 12.75
C ASP A 85 -18.91 5.78 12.77
N GLY A 86 -18.63 7.06 12.54
CA GLY A 86 -19.63 8.12 12.60
C GLY A 86 -20.78 7.95 11.61
N TRP A 87 -20.53 7.32 10.46
CA TRP A 87 -21.56 7.06 9.47
C TRP A 87 -22.63 6.09 10.01
N ARG A 88 -22.19 5.12 10.82
CA ARG A 88 -23.08 4.14 11.47
C ARG A 88 -23.57 4.57 12.85
N ALA A 89 -22.93 5.58 13.45
CA ALA A 89 -23.29 6.12 14.76
C ALA A 89 -24.48 7.11 14.69
N TRP A 90 -24.48 8.00 13.69
CA TRP A 90 -25.46 9.09 13.60
C TRP A 90 -26.74 8.67 12.86
N LEU A 91 -27.88 8.80 13.53
CA LEU A 91 -29.23 8.65 12.97
C LEU A 91 -29.80 10.01 12.57
N VAL A 92 -30.25 10.17 11.32
CA VAL A 92 -31.03 11.32 10.86
C VAL A 92 -32.45 11.22 11.41
N VAL A 93 -32.78 12.07 12.38
CA VAL A 93 -34.00 11.95 13.20
C VAL A 93 -35.27 12.03 12.35
N ASP A 94 -35.32 12.94 11.37
CA ASP A 94 -36.52 13.16 10.56
C ASP A 94 -36.83 12.00 9.59
N GLN A 95 -35.81 11.20 9.26
CA GLN A 95 -35.92 10.10 8.31
C GLN A 95 -35.88 8.72 8.98
N ASP A 96 -35.55 8.66 10.26
CA ASP A 96 -35.29 7.44 11.03
C ASP A 96 -34.29 6.48 10.32
N ARG A 97 -33.23 7.05 9.74
CA ARG A 97 -32.19 6.33 8.99
C ARG A 97 -30.80 6.76 9.42
N LEU A 98 -29.83 5.84 9.42
CA LEU A 98 -28.43 6.16 9.68
C LEU A 98 -27.84 6.99 8.53
N LEU A 99 -26.87 7.87 8.85
CA LEU A 99 -26.12 8.62 7.83
C LEU A 99 -25.50 7.68 6.79
N ASP A 100 -25.02 6.51 7.21
CA ASP A 100 -24.49 5.49 6.32
C ASP A 100 -25.53 5.00 5.29
N SER A 101 -26.79 4.80 5.69
CA SER A 101 -27.85 4.40 4.74
C SER A 101 -28.15 5.50 3.72
N VAL A 102 -28.04 6.76 4.13
CA VAL A 102 -28.20 7.92 3.24
C VAL A 102 -27.00 8.03 2.30
N ARG A 103 -25.79 7.76 2.78
CA ARG A 103 -24.58 7.66 1.97
C ARG A 103 -24.67 6.55 0.92
N GLN A 104 -25.14 5.34 1.27
CA GLN A 104 -25.33 4.28 0.28
C GLN A 104 -26.33 4.68 -0.81
N GLU A 105 -27.42 5.36 -0.44
CA GLU A 105 -28.38 5.88 -1.42
C GLU A 105 -27.75 6.93 -2.36
N LEU A 106 -26.85 7.78 -1.86
CA LEU A 106 -26.10 8.70 -2.71
C LEU A 106 -25.26 7.94 -3.74
N LEU A 107 -24.50 6.93 -3.30
CA LEU A 107 -23.65 6.12 -4.18
C LEU A 107 -24.50 5.45 -5.27
N ASP A 108 -25.61 4.80 -4.88
CA ASP A 108 -26.56 4.16 -5.80
C ASP A 108 -27.11 5.13 -6.86
N ARG A 109 -27.53 6.33 -6.44
CA ARG A 109 -28.04 7.38 -7.33
C ARG A 109 -26.96 7.91 -8.27
N THR A 110 -25.73 8.03 -7.80
CA THR A 110 -24.63 8.54 -8.63
C THR A 110 -24.22 7.52 -9.67
N ILE A 111 -24.14 6.24 -9.30
CA ILE A 111 -23.85 5.15 -10.24
C ILE A 111 -24.95 4.98 -11.28
N SER A 112 -26.21 5.05 -10.87
CA SER A 112 -27.32 4.94 -11.82
C SER A 112 -27.27 6.07 -12.87
N ARG A 113 -26.85 7.28 -12.45
CA ARG A 113 -26.66 8.42 -13.34
C ARG A 113 -25.47 8.24 -14.27
N THR A 114 -24.33 7.75 -13.77
CA THR A 114 -23.15 7.49 -14.63
C THR A 114 -23.42 6.33 -15.60
N ALA A 115 -24.12 5.29 -15.16
CA ALA A 115 -24.54 4.17 -16.00
C ALA A 115 -25.44 4.59 -17.16
N ALA A 116 -26.39 5.49 -16.90
CA ALA A 116 -27.25 6.04 -17.95
C ALA A 116 -26.49 6.92 -18.96
N ALA A 117 -25.33 7.46 -18.57
CA ALA A 117 -24.48 8.31 -19.41
C ALA A 117 -23.34 7.56 -20.11
N ALA A 118 -23.06 6.32 -19.71
CA ALA A 118 -21.99 5.47 -20.23
C ALA A 118 -22.16 5.17 -21.72
N ARG A 119 -21.08 5.29 -22.50
CA ARG A 119 -21.06 5.07 -23.95
C ARG A 119 -20.09 3.96 -24.38
N SER A 120 -19.23 3.47 -23.49
CA SER A 120 -18.25 2.39 -23.75
C SER A 120 -18.23 1.33 -22.64
N GLU A 121 -17.53 0.22 -22.87
CA GLU A 121 -17.31 -0.83 -21.86
C GLU A 121 -16.41 -0.34 -20.70
N ASP A 122 -15.44 0.54 -20.96
CA ASP A 122 -14.59 1.16 -19.93
C ASP A 122 -15.40 2.05 -18.95
N ASP A 123 -16.55 2.59 -19.38
CA ASP A 123 -17.45 3.35 -18.51
C ASP A 123 -18.21 2.48 -17.48
N GLN A 124 -18.08 1.14 -17.55
CA GLN A 124 -18.75 0.19 -16.63
C GLN A 124 -17.90 -0.19 -15.41
N ASP A 125 -16.62 0.15 -15.38
CA ASP A 125 -15.72 -0.16 -14.25
C ASP A 125 -16.23 0.38 -12.89
N PRO A 126 -16.72 1.64 -12.78
CA PRO A 126 -17.24 2.14 -11.51
C PRO A 126 -18.47 1.36 -10.99
N GLN A 127 -19.32 0.87 -11.90
CA GLN A 127 -20.49 0.04 -11.53
C GLN A 127 -20.04 -1.30 -10.98
N ARG A 128 -19.09 -1.96 -11.64
CA ARG A 128 -18.55 -3.25 -11.21
C ARG A 128 -17.87 -3.14 -9.85
N VAL A 129 -17.06 -2.10 -9.63
CA VAL A 129 -16.41 -1.83 -8.35
C VAL A 129 -17.46 -1.66 -7.25
N HIS A 130 -18.45 -0.79 -7.47
CA HIS A 130 -19.48 -0.55 -6.47
C HIS A 130 -20.28 -1.80 -6.11
N GLU A 131 -20.73 -2.56 -7.11
CA GLU A 131 -21.51 -3.78 -6.86
C GLU A 131 -20.68 -4.81 -6.07
N ARG A 132 -19.39 -4.94 -6.40
CA ARG A 132 -18.47 -5.82 -5.67
C ARG A 132 -18.28 -5.39 -4.21
N LEU A 133 -18.12 -4.09 -3.95
CA LEU A 133 -17.98 -3.57 -2.59
C LEU A 133 -19.29 -3.63 -1.80
N ARG A 134 -20.44 -3.43 -2.45
CA ARG A 134 -21.77 -3.60 -1.85
C ARG A 134 -21.98 -5.04 -1.37
N GLN A 135 -21.62 -6.03 -2.19
CA GLN A 135 -21.68 -7.45 -1.80
C GLN A 135 -20.74 -7.76 -0.63
N ALA A 136 -19.48 -7.32 -0.71
CA ALA A 136 -18.51 -7.52 0.36
C ALA A 136 -18.96 -6.91 1.70
N ARG A 137 -19.61 -5.74 1.64
CA ARG A 137 -20.24 -5.10 2.80
C ARG A 137 -21.37 -5.96 3.39
N GLY A 138 -22.29 -6.45 2.55
CA GLY A 138 -23.38 -7.33 3.00
C GLY A 138 -22.85 -8.57 3.72
N HIS A 139 -21.87 -9.25 3.13
CA HIS A 139 -21.21 -10.41 3.75
C HIS A 139 -20.52 -10.06 5.08
N ALA A 140 -19.88 -8.90 5.18
CA ALA A 140 -19.24 -8.45 6.41
C ALA A 140 -20.26 -8.16 7.53
N GLU A 141 -21.42 -7.57 7.19
CA GLU A 141 -22.52 -7.33 8.13
C GLU A 141 -23.19 -8.63 8.61
N GLU A 142 -23.23 -9.66 7.75
CA GLU A 142 -23.70 -11.02 8.09
C GLU A 142 -22.68 -11.84 8.91
N GLY A 143 -21.49 -11.28 9.17
CA GLY A 143 -20.43 -11.95 9.94
C GLY A 143 -19.60 -12.95 9.14
N ASN A 144 -19.71 -12.95 7.81
CA ASN A 144 -18.92 -13.78 6.89
C ASN A 144 -18.07 -12.92 5.94
N PRO A 145 -17.11 -12.12 6.46
CA PRO A 145 -16.40 -11.14 5.64
C PRO A 145 -15.52 -11.80 4.56
N ASP A 146 -15.49 -11.17 3.38
CA ASP A 146 -14.69 -11.62 2.25
C ASP A 146 -13.18 -11.60 2.56
N ARG A 147 -12.47 -12.66 2.17
CA ARG A 147 -11.01 -12.80 2.29
C ARG A 147 -10.40 -12.88 0.90
N VAL A 148 -9.51 -11.95 0.59
CA VAL A 148 -8.84 -11.84 -0.72
C VAL A 148 -7.37 -11.51 -0.53
N THR A 149 -6.53 -11.86 -1.49
CA THR A 149 -5.16 -11.33 -1.53
C THR A 149 -5.17 -9.84 -1.87
N VAL A 150 -4.14 -9.09 -1.47
CA VAL A 150 -4.02 -7.67 -1.88
C VAL A 150 -4.02 -7.55 -3.40
N ARG A 151 -3.39 -8.48 -4.13
CA ARG A 151 -3.42 -8.52 -5.60
C ARG A 151 -4.84 -8.66 -6.17
N GLU A 152 -5.66 -9.54 -5.60
CA GLU A 152 -7.06 -9.70 -6.01
C GLU A 152 -7.91 -8.49 -5.66
N LEU A 153 -7.63 -7.84 -4.52
CA LEU A 153 -8.27 -6.58 -4.13
C LEU A 153 -7.98 -5.49 -5.17
N LEU A 154 -6.71 -5.25 -5.51
CA LEU A 154 -6.32 -4.23 -6.49
C LEU A 154 -6.96 -4.48 -7.87
N ARG A 155 -7.07 -5.75 -8.28
CA ARG A 155 -7.68 -6.14 -9.55
C ARG A 155 -9.14 -5.70 -9.69
N ILE A 156 -9.87 -5.47 -8.60
CA ILE A 156 -11.24 -4.93 -8.64
C ILE A 156 -11.26 -3.56 -9.34
N TRP A 157 -10.20 -2.77 -9.20
CA TRP A 157 -10.01 -1.46 -9.85
C TRP A 157 -9.14 -1.52 -11.12
N GLY A 158 -8.85 -2.72 -11.64
CA GLY A 158 -7.93 -2.90 -12.78
C GLY A 158 -6.45 -2.65 -12.44
N ALA A 159 -6.12 -2.48 -11.16
CA ALA A 159 -4.77 -2.16 -10.71
C ALA A 159 -3.89 -3.40 -10.52
N THR A 160 -2.59 -3.25 -10.84
CA THR A 160 -1.56 -4.29 -10.66
C THR A 160 -0.71 -4.12 -9.40
N ASP A 161 -0.61 -2.89 -8.89
CA ASP A 161 0.28 -2.47 -7.82
C ASP A 161 -0.34 -1.36 -6.96
N ARG A 162 0.33 -1.01 -5.86
CA ARG A 162 -0.02 0.09 -4.97
C ARG A 162 0.68 1.36 -5.44
N GLY A 163 0.22 1.89 -6.57
CA GLY A 163 0.59 3.19 -7.10
C GLY A 163 -0.32 4.32 -6.63
N ASP A 164 -0.60 5.27 -7.52
CA ASP A 164 -1.40 6.47 -7.22
C ASP A 164 -2.87 6.16 -6.90
N GLN A 165 -3.33 4.95 -7.23
CA GLN A 165 -4.70 4.49 -6.97
C GLN A 165 -5.02 4.15 -5.52
N VAL A 166 -4.03 4.10 -4.62
CA VAL A 166 -4.27 3.71 -3.22
C VAL A 166 -5.30 4.62 -2.54
N SER A 167 -5.19 5.94 -2.72
CA SER A 167 -6.13 6.91 -2.15
C SER A 167 -7.56 6.71 -2.65
N LYS A 168 -7.71 6.37 -3.93
CA LYS A 168 -9.01 6.06 -4.54
C LYS A 168 -9.60 4.77 -3.96
N ILE A 169 -8.79 3.71 -3.84
CA ILE A 169 -9.22 2.43 -3.26
C ILE A 169 -9.68 2.61 -1.81
N GLU A 170 -8.93 3.36 -1.01
CA GLU A 170 -9.29 3.68 0.37
C GLU A 170 -10.56 4.52 0.46
N ALA A 171 -10.76 5.47 -0.46
CA ALA A 171 -11.98 6.25 -0.54
C ALA A 171 -13.19 5.37 -0.88
N ASP A 172 -13.08 4.50 -1.87
CA ASP A 172 -14.15 3.60 -2.29
C ASP A 172 -14.51 2.60 -1.17
N LEU A 173 -13.51 1.98 -0.53
CA LEU A 173 -13.73 1.12 0.64
C LEU A 173 -14.45 1.88 1.76
N ALA A 174 -13.98 3.09 2.11
CA ALA A 174 -14.58 3.90 3.16
C ALA A 174 -16.01 4.33 2.83
N ASN A 175 -16.30 4.67 1.57
CA ASN A 175 -17.64 5.01 1.07
C ASN A 175 -18.63 3.85 1.26
N HIS A 176 -18.14 2.62 1.16
CA HIS A 176 -18.91 1.40 1.43
C HIS A 176 -18.87 0.95 2.90
N GLY A 177 -18.24 1.70 3.80
CA GLY A 177 -18.12 1.33 5.22
C GLY A 177 -17.21 0.12 5.46
N LEU A 178 -16.29 -0.14 4.54
CA LEU A 178 -15.35 -1.25 4.57
C LEU A 178 -13.95 -0.75 4.91
N VAL A 179 -13.21 -1.61 5.62
CA VAL A 179 -11.77 -1.49 5.84
C VAL A 179 -11.13 -2.87 5.62
N THR A 180 -9.84 -2.89 5.35
CA THR A 180 -9.08 -4.14 5.26
C THR A 180 -8.39 -4.45 6.59
N SER A 181 -8.50 -5.68 7.06
CA SER A 181 -7.73 -6.19 8.21
C SER A 181 -6.95 -7.45 7.82
N PRO A 182 -5.61 -7.45 7.91
CA PRO A 182 -4.73 -6.29 8.14
C PRO A 182 -4.87 -5.21 7.06
N SER A 183 -4.35 -4.00 7.31
CA SER A 183 -4.32 -2.95 6.29
C SER A 183 -3.58 -3.42 5.04
N PHE A 184 -4.19 -3.29 3.86
CA PHE A 184 -3.56 -3.71 2.60
C PHE A 184 -2.30 -2.87 2.26
N ARG A 185 -2.11 -1.71 2.89
CA ARG A 185 -0.88 -0.90 2.78
C ARG A 185 0.29 -1.52 3.54
N ALA A 186 0.03 -2.18 4.66
CA ALA A 186 1.04 -2.64 5.60
C ALA A 186 1.48 -4.11 5.41
N VAL A 187 1.05 -4.76 4.33
CA VAL A 187 1.36 -6.17 4.04
C VAL A 187 1.89 -6.36 2.61
N THR A 188 2.25 -7.58 2.18
CA THR A 188 2.69 -7.84 0.78
C THR A 188 1.50 -8.03 -0.17
N LEU A 189 1.73 -7.94 -1.49
CA LEU A 189 0.70 -8.18 -2.52
C LEU A 189 0.03 -9.57 -2.41
N ASP A 190 0.79 -10.56 -1.93
CA ASP A 190 0.33 -11.95 -1.79
C ASP A 190 -0.19 -12.27 -0.38
N SER A 191 -0.29 -11.27 0.49
CA SER A 191 -0.91 -11.41 1.82
C SER A 191 -2.43 -11.36 1.69
N THR A 192 -3.12 -12.19 2.47
CA THR A 192 -4.59 -12.19 2.55
C THR A 192 -5.06 -11.11 3.51
N VAL A 193 -5.98 -10.26 3.02
CA VAL A 193 -6.70 -9.26 3.80
C VAL A 193 -8.18 -9.62 3.87
N THR A 194 -8.82 -9.21 4.96
CA THR A 194 -10.26 -9.43 5.18
C THR A 194 -10.98 -8.10 5.03
N LEU A 195 -12.03 -8.03 4.22
CA LEU A 195 -12.88 -6.84 4.09
C LEU A 195 -13.92 -6.86 5.22
N THR A 196 -13.72 -6.02 6.22
CA THR A 196 -14.57 -5.96 7.41
C THR A 196 -15.13 -4.57 7.60
N THR A 197 -16.19 -4.43 8.39
CA THR A 197 -16.62 -3.10 8.87
C THR A 197 -15.73 -2.66 10.04
N PRO A 198 -15.48 -1.34 10.22
CA PRO A 198 -14.76 -0.83 11.38
C PRO A 198 -15.40 -1.33 12.68
N ARG A 199 -14.57 -1.68 13.67
CA ARG A 199 -15.03 -1.99 15.03
C ARG A 199 -15.06 -0.71 15.87
N ASP A 200 -16.07 -0.55 16.70
CA ASP A 200 -16.07 0.44 17.77
C ASP A 200 -15.15 -0.05 18.89
N GLU A 201 -14.04 0.64 19.15
CA GLU A 201 -13.13 0.31 20.25
C GLU A 201 -13.50 1.10 21.52
N PRO A 202 -13.87 0.45 22.64
CA PRO A 202 -13.99 1.10 23.95
C PRO A 202 -12.60 1.33 24.59
N GLU A 203 -12.48 2.37 25.44
CA GLU A 203 -11.23 2.83 26.09
C GLU A 203 -10.38 1.75 26.80
N GLU A 204 -10.98 0.63 27.24
CA GLU A 204 -10.30 -0.36 28.08
C GLU A 204 -9.23 -1.22 27.37
N ALA A 205 -9.12 -1.18 26.03
CA ALA A 205 -8.18 -2.03 25.30
C ALA A 205 -6.81 -1.39 25.00
N VAL A 206 -6.62 -0.09 25.28
CA VAL A 206 -5.54 0.72 24.68
C VAL A 206 -4.49 1.22 25.68
N THR A 207 -4.64 0.96 26.98
CA THR A 207 -3.66 1.38 28.01
C THR A 207 -2.24 0.78 27.84
N ALA A 208 -2.03 -0.11 26.86
CA ALA A 208 -0.74 -0.70 26.55
C ALA A 208 -0.09 -0.21 25.23
N ALA A 209 -0.72 0.68 24.44
CA ALA A 209 -0.24 1.03 23.10
C ALA A 209 0.13 2.52 22.89
N LEU A 210 -0.12 3.41 23.84
CA LEU A 210 0.16 4.84 23.71
C LEU A 210 0.91 5.38 24.94
N SER A 211 2.16 4.95 25.09
CA SER A 211 3.17 5.70 25.83
C SER A 211 3.97 6.52 24.81
N GLY A 212 3.30 7.47 24.17
CA GLY A 212 3.90 8.41 23.22
C GLY A 212 3.20 9.75 23.44
N ASP A 213 3.90 10.65 24.11
CA ASP A 213 3.49 11.99 24.52
C ASP A 213 3.08 12.80 23.26
N ASP A 214 1.80 13.15 23.14
CA ASP A 214 1.34 14.18 22.20
C ASP A 214 0.18 14.97 22.83
N ASN A 215 0.56 15.91 23.69
CA ASN A 215 -0.32 16.95 24.21
C ASN A 215 -0.04 18.24 23.41
N GLY A 216 -0.57 18.31 22.19
CA GLY A 216 -0.59 19.50 21.34
C GLY A 216 -2.03 20.04 21.18
N PRO A 217 -2.24 21.37 21.09
CA PRO A 217 -3.57 21.96 21.13
C PRO A 217 -4.36 21.72 19.84
N ALA A 218 -5.66 21.52 20.02
CA ALA A 218 -6.66 21.39 18.97
C ALA A 218 -6.70 22.63 18.05
N ALA A 219 -6.31 22.46 16.79
CA ALA A 219 -6.88 23.12 15.61
C ALA A 219 -6.09 22.66 14.35
N GLU A 220 -6.72 21.81 13.53
CA GLU A 220 -6.82 21.95 12.06
C GLU A 220 -7.54 20.71 11.50
N ASP A 221 -8.61 20.99 10.76
CA ASP A 221 -9.73 20.11 10.41
C ASP A 221 -9.46 19.39 9.08
N ASP A 222 -8.33 18.68 8.98
CA ASP A 222 -7.86 18.07 7.72
C ASP A 222 -7.82 16.53 7.76
N GLU A 223 -8.98 15.90 7.54
CA GLU A 223 -9.03 14.55 6.92
C GLU A 223 -8.83 14.64 5.38
N ALA A 224 -8.11 15.65 4.89
CA ALA A 224 -7.75 15.82 3.48
C ALA A 224 -6.26 15.59 3.20
N ASP A 225 -5.40 15.39 4.21
CA ASP A 225 -3.96 15.20 3.98
C ASP A 225 -3.32 14.02 4.75
N SER A 226 -3.91 12.83 4.63
CA SER A 226 -3.17 11.58 4.88
C SER A 226 -2.35 11.16 3.64
N SER A 227 -2.06 12.08 2.72
CA SER A 227 -1.71 11.76 1.34
C SER A 227 -0.24 11.38 1.09
N LEU A 228 0.59 11.28 2.12
CA LEU A 228 2.01 10.90 1.99
C LEU A 228 2.50 9.90 3.04
N ASN A 229 1.67 8.94 3.47
CA ASN A 229 2.19 7.77 4.20
C ASN A 229 2.80 6.75 3.22
N VAL A 230 3.98 7.08 2.68
CA VAL A 230 4.91 6.16 2.01
C VAL A 230 5.78 5.48 3.07
N ARG A 231 5.17 4.92 4.12
CA ARG A 231 5.89 4.18 5.16
C ARG A 231 5.96 2.71 4.78
N LEU A 232 7.17 2.18 4.74
CA LEU A 232 7.40 0.74 4.58
C LEU A 232 7.30 0.09 5.96
N THR A 233 6.34 -0.79 6.16
CA THR A 233 6.16 -1.50 7.43
C THR A 233 6.84 -2.85 7.42
N VAL A 234 7.01 -3.45 8.60
CA VAL A 234 7.56 -4.80 8.75
C VAL A 234 6.79 -5.84 7.92
N GLY A 235 5.46 -5.72 7.88
CA GLY A 235 4.60 -6.62 7.10
C GLY A 235 4.76 -6.50 5.58
N ASN A 236 5.40 -5.43 5.08
CA ASN A 236 5.74 -5.32 3.65
C ASN A 236 6.99 -6.12 3.25
N ILE A 237 7.78 -6.63 4.21
CA ILE A 237 9.02 -7.37 3.92
C ILE A 237 8.78 -8.84 3.57
N SER A 238 7.90 -9.50 4.31
CA SER A 238 7.60 -10.92 4.14
C SER A 238 6.12 -11.21 4.40
N PRO A 239 5.48 -12.12 3.63
CA PRO A 239 4.10 -12.52 3.87
C PRO A 239 3.91 -13.13 5.27
N LEU A 240 2.85 -12.75 5.98
CA LEU A 240 2.49 -13.28 7.30
C LEU A 240 1.86 -14.68 7.20
N ARG A 241 2.62 -15.68 6.75
CA ARG A 241 2.15 -17.06 6.50
C ARG A 241 2.28 -17.99 7.72
N GLY A 242 2.76 -17.49 8.84
CA GLY A 242 3.06 -18.27 10.05
C GLY A 242 4.56 -18.29 10.35
N VAL A 243 4.90 -18.81 11.53
CA VAL A 243 6.28 -19.06 11.94
C VAL A 243 6.39 -20.50 12.42
N GLU A 244 7.40 -21.22 11.94
CA GLU A 244 7.69 -22.57 12.43
C GLU A 244 8.16 -22.49 13.88
N SER A 245 7.66 -23.39 14.73
CA SER A 245 7.86 -23.30 16.17
C SER A 245 8.01 -24.66 16.84
N VAL A 246 8.63 -24.64 18.03
CA VAL A 246 8.73 -25.78 18.95
C VAL A 246 8.20 -25.40 20.33
N GLY A 247 7.75 -26.38 21.09
CA GLY A 247 7.37 -26.17 22.49
C GLY A 247 8.59 -26.07 23.40
N THR A 248 8.45 -25.40 24.55
CA THR A 248 9.51 -25.21 25.55
C THR A 248 10.17 -26.51 26.02
N HIS A 249 9.40 -27.60 26.11
CA HIS A 249 9.88 -28.90 26.60
C HIS A 249 10.19 -29.91 25.49
N SER A 250 10.29 -29.45 24.24
CA SER A 250 10.57 -30.33 23.11
C SER A 250 12.04 -30.81 23.15
N PRO A 251 12.34 -32.01 22.63
CA PRO A 251 13.73 -32.46 22.52
C PRO A 251 14.47 -31.64 21.45
N LEU A 252 15.78 -31.38 21.67
CA LEU A 252 16.60 -30.66 20.67
C LEU A 252 16.58 -31.33 19.30
N LYS A 253 16.48 -32.67 19.24
CA LYS A 253 16.38 -33.41 17.98
C LYS A 253 15.20 -32.97 17.12
N GLU A 254 14.07 -32.61 17.73
CA GLU A 254 12.91 -32.09 16.98
C GLU A 254 13.25 -30.74 16.35
N ALA A 255 13.80 -29.80 17.13
CA ALA A 255 14.20 -28.49 16.64
C ALA A 255 15.23 -28.60 15.50
N ILE A 256 16.29 -29.41 15.70
CA ILE A 256 17.31 -29.69 14.69
C ILE A 256 16.68 -30.25 13.41
N THR A 257 15.76 -31.21 13.54
CA THR A 257 15.09 -31.82 12.38
C THR A 257 14.26 -30.80 11.61
N LYS A 258 13.47 -29.98 12.32
CA LYS A 258 12.67 -28.90 11.70
C LYS A 258 13.56 -27.86 11.01
N MET A 259 14.71 -27.51 11.62
CA MET A 259 15.67 -26.58 11.04
C MET A 259 16.33 -27.15 9.78
N VAL A 260 16.77 -28.41 9.79
CA VAL A 260 17.43 -29.03 8.63
C VAL A 260 16.48 -29.25 7.47
N ILE A 261 15.27 -29.79 7.70
CA ILE A 261 14.33 -30.12 6.62
C ILE A 261 13.85 -28.87 5.89
N ASN A 262 13.70 -27.75 6.62
CA ASN A 262 13.18 -26.50 6.06
C ASN A 262 14.25 -25.43 5.81
N ASP A 263 15.53 -25.77 5.97
CA ASP A 263 16.68 -24.87 5.83
C ASP A 263 16.55 -23.58 6.69
N TYR A 264 16.11 -23.75 7.94
CA TYR A 264 15.98 -22.65 8.89
C TYR A 264 17.20 -22.52 9.79
N SER A 265 17.56 -21.28 10.11
CA SER A 265 18.62 -20.96 11.07
C SER A 265 18.09 -20.67 12.48
N GLN A 266 16.77 -20.55 12.61
CA GLN A 266 16.07 -20.27 13.86
C GLN A 266 14.63 -20.79 13.84
N LEU A 267 14.10 -21.11 15.01
CA LEU A 267 12.70 -21.47 15.25
C LEU A 267 12.13 -20.63 16.39
N ALA A 268 10.84 -20.30 16.33
CA ALA A 268 10.15 -19.71 17.46
C ALA A 268 9.94 -20.74 18.58
N VAL A 269 10.04 -20.31 19.83
CA VAL A 269 9.59 -21.13 20.98
C VAL A 269 8.29 -20.54 21.49
N LEU A 270 7.20 -21.27 21.28
CA LEU A 270 5.84 -20.80 21.59
C LEU A 270 5.19 -21.66 22.67
N ASN A 271 4.37 -21.03 23.50
CA ASN A 271 3.44 -21.68 24.42
C ASN A 271 2.00 -21.26 24.11
N GLY A 272 1.55 -21.63 22.91
CA GLY A 272 0.33 -21.12 22.29
C GLY A 272 0.60 -19.95 21.33
N PRO A 273 -0.39 -19.54 20.53
CA PRO A 273 -0.19 -18.65 19.37
C PRO A 273 0.22 -17.21 19.71
N ARG A 274 0.03 -16.78 20.97
CA ARG A 274 0.30 -15.41 21.43
C ARG A 274 1.44 -15.31 22.46
N ASN A 275 2.00 -16.44 22.86
CA ASN A 275 2.95 -16.50 23.98
C ASN A 275 4.32 -16.95 23.48
N VAL A 276 5.17 -15.96 23.20
CA VAL A 276 6.57 -16.18 22.80
C VAL A 276 7.41 -16.38 24.06
N ARG A 277 8.12 -17.50 24.12
CA ARG A 277 9.11 -17.77 25.17
C ARG A 277 10.52 -17.39 24.77
N GLY A 278 10.79 -17.34 23.47
CA GLY A 278 12.11 -17.05 22.92
C GLY A 278 12.25 -17.61 21.52
N ALA A 279 13.50 -17.83 21.12
CA ALA A 279 13.85 -18.54 19.90
C ALA A 279 14.92 -19.60 20.20
N VAL A 280 15.02 -20.58 19.32
CA VAL A 280 16.17 -21.49 19.25
C VAL A 280 16.88 -21.25 17.94
N THR A 281 18.18 -21.01 18.00
CA THR A 281 19.08 -20.82 16.85
C THR A 281 20.16 -21.90 16.83
N TRP A 282 20.84 -22.10 15.69
CA TRP A 282 21.99 -23.02 15.63
C TRP A 282 23.07 -22.67 16.67
N ARG A 283 23.29 -21.37 16.92
CA ARG A 283 24.22 -20.86 17.93
C ARG A 283 23.80 -21.30 19.34
N SER A 284 22.53 -21.12 19.70
CA SER A 284 22.01 -21.51 21.02
C SER A 284 22.01 -23.02 21.25
N ILE A 285 21.72 -23.82 20.21
CA ILE A 285 21.78 -25.28 20.27
C ILE A 285 23.21 -25.73 20.53
N ALA A 286 24.18 -25.20 19.77
CA ALA A 286 25.59 -25.55 19.94
C ALA A 286 26.10 -25.20 21.35
N GLN A 287 25.73 -24.03 21.88
CA GLN A 287 26.07 -23.62 23.24
C GLN A 287 25.46 -24.55 24.30
N ALA A 288 24.18 -24.89 24.17
CA ALA A 288 23.48 -25.79 25.10
C ALA A 288 24.10 -27.19 25.10
N MET A 289 24.37 -27.76 23.91
CA MET A 289 25.00 -29.07 23.76
C MET A 289 26.44 -29.11 24.29
N HIS A 290 27.17 -28.00 24.19
CA HIS A 290 28.51 -27.89 24.75
C HIS A 290 28.49 -27.88 26.29
N GLN A 291 27.48 -27.26 26.90
CA GLN A 291 27.32 -27.23 28.36
C GLN A 291 26.74 -28.54 28.92
N ARG A 292 25.79 -29.16 28.21
CA ARG A 292 25.09 -30.38 28.62
C ARG A 292 24.84 -31.31 27.43
N CYS A 293 25.32 -32.55 27.54
CA CYS A 293 25.21 -33.55 26.48
C CYS A 293 23.75 -34.01 26.21
N ASP A 294 22.86 -33.86 27.18
CA ASP A 294 21.44 -34.22 27.13
C ASP A 294 20.52 -32.99 27.11
N ALA A 295 21.04 -31.84 26.64
CA ALA A 295 20.29 -30.59 26.58
C ALA A 295 18.95 -30.72 25.83
N SER A 296 17.96 -29.98 26.33
CA SER A 296 16.61 -29.86 25.76
C SER A 296 16.42 -28.50 25.08
N VAL A 297 15.27 -28.27 24.42
CA VAL A 297 14.93 -26.94 23.90
C VAL A 297 14.96 -25.90 25.00
N ALA A 298 14.50 -26.21 26.22
CA ALA A 298 14.50 -25.30 27.36
C ALA A 298 15.91 -24.76 27.70
N ASP A 299 16.95 -25.55 27.45
CA ASP A 299 18.35 -25.17 27.71
C ASP A 299 18.96 -24.33 26.58
N ALA A 300 18.33 -24.32 25.41
CA ALA A 300 18.78 -23.60 24.21
C ALA A 300 17.89 -22.37 23.89
N ILE A 301 16.94 -22.00 24.76
CA ILE A 301 16.09 -20.83 24.51
C ILE A 301 16.91 -19.55 24.65
N ASP A 302 17.01 -18.78 23.58
CA ASP A 302 17.34 -17.37 23.67
C ASP A 302 16.08 -16.57 24.00
N THR A 303 16.03 -16.00 25.20
CA THR A 303 14.90 -15.19 25.68
C THR A 303 14.94 -13.76 25.17
N HIS A 304 16.06 -13.30 24.60
CA HIS A 304 16.22 -11.92 24.12
C HIS A 304 15.74 -11.78 22.68
N VAL A 305 14.45 -12.05 22.47
CA VAL A 305 13.79 -11.91 21.18
C VAL A 305 12.89 -10.68 21.16
N GLU A 306 12.88 -9.97 20.03
CA GLU A 306 11.96 -8.86 19.81
C GLU A 306 10.71 -9.36 19.08
N VAL A 307 9.55 -8.90 19.55
CA VAL A 307 8.25 -9.15 18.93
C VAL A 307 7.64 -7.82 18.54
N VAL A 308 7.36 -7.63 17.25
CA VAL A 308 6.82 -6.40 16.68
C VAL A 308 5.47 -6.63 16.03
N THR A 309 4.67 -5.57 15.89
CA THR A 309 3.45 -5.61 15.09
C THR A 309 3.79 -5.46 13.60
N TYR A 310 2.95 -6.03 12.74
CA TYR A 310 3.16 -6.00 11.29
C TYR A 310 3.13 -4.58 10.68
N ASP A 311 2.45 -3.65 11.34
CA ASP A 311 2.26 -2.26 10.93
C ASP A 311 3.34 -1.31 11.49
N ARG A 312 4.27 -1.82 12.31
CA ARG A 312 5.41 -1.03 12.80
C ARG A 312 6.28 -0.58 11.63
N ASP A 313 6.79 0.65 11.73
CA ASP A 313 7.72 1.21 10.75
C ASP A 313 8.99 0.36 10.67
N LEU A 314 9.39 -0.02 9.46
CA LEU A 314 10.59 -0.81 9.25
C LEU A 314 11.84 -0.10 9.75
N PHE A 315 11.96 1.22 9.56
CA PHE A 315 13.17 1.97 9.91
C PHE A 315 13.43 1.98 11.41
N GLU A 316 12.38 1.96 12.23
CA GLU A 316 12.48 1.82 13.68
C GLU A 316 12.99 0.42 14.10
N VAL A 317 12.74 -0.59 13.27
CA VAL A 317 13.05 -2.00 13.53
C VAL A 317 14.43 -2.40 12.99
N LEU A 318 14.96 -1.67 12.00
CA LEU A 318 16.27 -1.94 11.38
C LEU A 318 17.43 -2.06 12.38
N PRO A 319 17.58 -1.18 13.41
CA PRO A 319 18.66 -1.32 14.39
C PRO A 319 18.56 -2.64 15.16
N THR A 320 17.34 -3.07 15.50
CA THR A 320 17.09 -4.34 16.18
C THR A 320 17.41 -5.52 15.28
N LEU A 321 17.00 -5.48 14.01
CA LEU A 321 17.32 -6.50 13.01
C LEU A 321 18.84 -6.64 12.79
N GLN A 322 19.57 -5.52 12.75
CA GLN A 322 21.03 -5.55 12.61
C GLN A 322 21.70 -6.19 13.82
N GLN A 323 21.19 -5.96 15.03
CA GLN A 323 21.75 -6.53 16.26
C GLN A 323 21.36 -7.99 16.48
N ARG A 324 20.12 -8.37 16.13
CA ARG A 324 19.49 -9.65 16.51
C ARG A 324 19.27 -10.62 15.35
N GLU A 325 19.57 -10.20 14.12
CA GLU A 325 19.43 -10.97 12.88
C GLU A 325 17.97 -11.29 12.46
N PHE A 326 17.01 -11.26 13.40
CA PHE A 326 15.59 -11.45 13.14
C PHE A 326 14.68 -10.79 14.19
N VAL A 327 13.40 -10.61 13.85
CA VAL A 327 12.30 -10.24 14.75
C VAL A 327 11.07 -11.11 14.47
N PHE A 328 10.27 -11.38 15.49
CA PHE A 328 8.96 -12.02 15.30
C PHE A 328 7.88 -10.98 15.02
N VAL A 329 6.92 -11.34 14.17
CA VAL A 329 5.88 -10.43 13.71
C VAL A 329 4.51 -10.95 14.14
N THR A 330 3.73 -10.06 14.75
CA THR A 330 2.36 -10.34 15.18
C THR A 330 1.32 -9.77 14.23
N ASN A 331 0.20 -10.48 14.11
CA ASN A 331 -0.97 -10.01 13.39
C ASN A 331 -1.83 -9.07 14.25
N VAL A 332 -2.95 -8.59 13.70
CA VAL A 332 -3.96 -7.76 14.41
C VAL A 332 -4.51 -8.39 15.69
N SER A 333 -4.47 -9.71 15.83
CA SER A 333 -4.93 -10.45 17.02
C SER A 333 -3.82 -10.74 18.03
N LYS A 334 -2.64 -10.11 17.87
CA LYS A 334 -1.41 -10.35 18.68
C LYS A 334 -0.89 -11.79 18.63
N GLU A 335 -1.26 -12.54 17.59
CA GLU A 335 -0.70 -13.86 17.34
C GLU A 335 0.57 -13.75 16.52
N VAL A 336 1.60 -14.53 16.85
CA VAL A 336 2.83 -14.57 16.06
C VAL A 336 2.56 -15.30 14.75
N LYS A 337 2.61 -14.56 13.65
CA LYS A 337 2.29 -15.04 12.30
C LYS A 337 3.37 -14.73 11.28
N GLY A 338 4.52 -14.26 11.72
CA GLY A 338 5.66 -14.05 10.84
C GLY A 338 6.97 -13.95 11.59
N ILE A 339 8.03 -13.98 10.78
CA ILE A 339 9.40 -13.67 11.17
C ILE A 339 9.95 -12.80 10.05
N VAL A 340 10.73 -11.78 10.41
CA VAL A 340 11.50 -10.98 9.45
C VAL A 340 12.96 -11.09 9.82
N THR A 341 13.79 -11.46 8.86
CA THR A 341 15.23 -11.63 9.02
C THR A 341 16.01 -10.56 8.25
N THR A 342 17.28 -10.39 8.58
CA THR A 342 18.18 -9.54 7.77
C THR A 342 18.27 -10.01 6.31
N ALA A 343 18.13 -11.32 6.05
CA ALA A 343 18.10 -11.86 4.69
C ALA A 343 16.83 -11.43 3.92
N ASP A 344 15.67 -11.36 4.60
CA ASP A 344 14.44 -10.87 3.99
C ASP A 344 14.54 -9.39 3.63
N VAL A 345 15.12 -8.59 4.52
CA VAL A 345 15.39 -7.17 4.26
C VAL A 345 16.33 -7.03 3.08
N ALA A 346 17.47 -7.73 3.07
CA ALA A 346 18.44 -7.67 1.97
C ALA A 346 17.81 -8.07 0.62
N ARG A 347 17.02 -9.15 0.61
CA ARG A 347 16.26 -9.58 -0.58
C ARG A 347 15.30 -8.48 -1.04
N ARG A 348 14.51 -7.91 -0.13
CA ARG A 348 13.51 -6.89 -0.47
C ARG A 348 14.14 -5.61 -1.02
N TYR A 349 15.20 -5.12 -0.39
CA TYR A 349 15.94 -3.96 -0.90
C TYR A 349 16.65 -4.28 -2.23
N GLY A 350 17.14 -5.50 -2.41
CA GLY A 350 17.69 -5.97 -3.68
C GLY A 350 16.65 -5.94 -4.81
N GLU A 351 15.45 -6.45 -4.57
CA GLU A 351 14.31 -6.39 -5.50
C GLU A 351 13.96 -4.94 -5.87
N MET A 352 13.94 -4.03 -4.89
CA MET A 352 13.61 -2.62 -5.12
C MET A 352 14.72 -1.86 -5.86
N ALA A 353 15.99 -2.17 -5.59
CA ALA A 353 17.12 -1.46 -6.18
C ALA A 353 17.51 -1.97 -7.59
N THR A 354 17.27 -3.24 -7.89
CA THR A 354 17.66 -3.87 -9.16
C THR A 354 17.18 -3.11 -10.41
N PRO A 355 15.93 -2.63 -10.50
CA PRO A 355 15.46 -1.88 -11.67
C PRO A 355 16.26 -0.59 -11.90
N PHE A 356 16.65 0.12 -10.83
CA PHE A 356 17.46 1.33 -10.93
C PHE A 356 18.88 1.04 -11.43
N PHE A 357 19.51 -0.03 -10.94
CA PHE A 357 20.82 -0.45 -11.43
C PHE A 357 20.77 -0.86 -12.91
N GLN A 358 19.76 -1.62 -13.31
CA GLN A 358 19.58 -2.03 -14.71
C GLN A 358 19.37 -0.82 -15.64
N LEU A 359 18.56 0.17 -15.22
CA LEU A 359 18.37 1.40 -15.98
C LEU A 359 19.64 2.25 -16.06
N GLY A 360 20.39 2.35 -14.96
CA GLY A 360 21.66 3.09 -14.91
C GLY A 360 22.72 2.47 -15.82
N GLU A 361 22.84 1.14 -15.81
CA GLU A 361 23.73 0.38 -16.70
C GLU A 361 23.38 0.61 -18.16
N LEU A 362 22.09 0.58 -18.50
CA LEU A 362 21.59 0.83 -19.85
C LEU A 362 21.95 2.24 -20.32
N ASP A 363 21.64 3.26 -19.50
CA ASP A 363 21.93 4.66 -19.79
C ASP A 363 23.44 4.87 -20.03
N GLN A 364 24.28 4.34 -19.13
CA GLN A 364 25.72 4.47 -19.24
C GLN A 364 26.29 3.73 -20.47
N THR A 365 25.75 2.55 -20.79
CA THR A 365 26.18 1.76 -21.94
C THR A 365 25.81 2.46 -23.25
N LEU A 366 24.60 3.04 -23.37
CA LEU A 366 24.19 3.81 -24.55
C LEU A 366 25.06 5.04 -24.77
N ARG A 367 25.39 5.78 -23.70
CA ARG A 367 26.31 6.93 -23.79
C ARG A 367 27.67 6.52 -24.29
N TRP A 368 28.20 5.44 -23.72
CA TRP A 368 29.49 4.89 -24.10
C TRP A 368 29.50 4.49 -25.58
N ILE A 369 28.49 3.75 -26.06
CA ILE A 369 28.35 3.35 -27.47
C ILE A 369 28.36 4.59 -28.38
N LEU A 370 27.50 5.57 -28.10
CA LEU A 370 27.37 6.77 -28.93
C LEU A 370 28.67 7.58 -28.95
N SER A 371 29.33 7.76 -27.80
CA SER A 371 30.60 8.48 -27.71
C SER A 371 31.75 7.84 -28.48
N ARG A 372 31.68 6.53 -28.76
CA ARG A 372 32.70 5.82 -29.54
C ARG A 372 32.38 5.79 -31.03
N ALA A 373 31.09 5.77 -31.39
CA ALA A 373 30.65 5.63 -32.78
C ALA A 373 30.52 6.97 -33.52
N VAL A 374 30.17 8.05 -32.81
CA VAL A 374 29.89 9.36 -33.42
C VAL A 374 30.49 10.52 -32.63
N ASP A 375 30.74 11.62 -33.32
CA ASP A 375 31.23 12.87 -32.74
C ASP A 375 30.08 13.77 -32.26
N LEU A 376 30.38 14.61 -31.28
CA LEU A 376 29.40 15.50 -30.63
C LEU A 376 28.67 16.43 -31.63
N PRO A 377 29.34 17.08 -32.61
CA PRO A 377 28.66 17.94 -33.57
C PRO A 377 27.62 17.23 -34.44
N THR A 378 27.78 15.93 -34.70
CA THR A 378 26.81 15.14 -35.47
C THR A 378 25.51 14.91 -34.68
N VAL A 379 25.60 14.66 -33.37
CA VAL A 379 24.43 14.32 -32.54
C VAL A 379 23.71 15.55 -31.98
N GLN A 380 24.41 16.67 -31.83
CA GLN A 380 23.88 17.88 -31.19
C GLN A 380 22.63 18.46 -31.89
N PRO A 381 22.53 18.50 -33.24
CA PRO A 381 21.31 18.95 -33.93
C PRO A 381 20.10 18.03 -33.74
N LEU A 382 20.32 16.76 -33.36
CA LEU A 382 19.27 15.76 -33.17
C LEU A 382 18.68 15.78 -31.74
N CYS A 383 19.38 16.43 -30.81
CA CYS A 383 18.94 16.55 -29.43
C CYS A 383 17.92 17.69 -29.28
N SER A 384 16.97 17.56 -28.33
CA SER A 384 16.01 18.65 -28.07
C SER A 384 16.63 19.86 -27.37
N ARG A 385 17.85 19.71 -26.87
CA ARG A 385 18.61 20.74 -26.15
C ARG A 385 20.07 20.69 -26.55
N THR A 386 20.75 21.83 -26.41
CA THR A 386 22.20 21.92 -26.55
C THR A 386 22.86 21.10 -25.43
N ILE A 387 23.66 20.10 -25.80
CA ILE A 387 24.46 19.28 -24.88
C ILE A 387 25.94 19.65 -24.98
N LYS A 388 26.68 19.60 -23.86
CA LYS A 388 28.14 19.85 -23.86
C LYS A 388 28.98 18.58 -24.07
N ASN A 389 28.43 17.43 -23.71
CA ASN A 389 29.07 16.13 -23.82
C ASN A 389 28.01 15.01 -23.79
N PHE A 390 28.43 13.77 -24.08
CA PHE A 390 27.54 12.60 -24.11
C PHE A 390 26.95 12.24 -22.73
N ASN A 391 27.52 12.70 -21.61
CA ASN A 391 26.97 12.48 -20.27
C ASN A 391 25.72 13.32 -19.97
N GLU A 392 25.34 14.22 -20.87
CA GLU A 392 24.10 14.97 -20.77
C GLU A 392 22.93 14.28 -21.50
N LEU A 393 23.16 13.20 -22.23
CA LEU A 393 22.10 12.53 -22.98
C LEU A 393 21.07 11.90 -22.04
N GLY A 394 19.79 12.06 -22.36
CA GLY A 394 18.70 11.32 -21.74
C GLY A 394 18.05 10.34 -22.71
N PHE A 395 17.09 9.55 -22.21
CA PHE A 395 16.34 8.57 -23.01
C PHE A 395 15.67 9.16 -24.25
N GLY A 396 15.10 10.37 -24.15
CA GLY A 396 14.51 11.05 -25.30
C GLY A 396 15.54 11.45 -26.36
N ASP A 397 16.80 11.71 -25.97
CA ASP A 397 17.86 12.02 -26.93
C ASP A 397 18.35 10.75 -27.63
N TYR A 398 18.48 9.62 -26.91
CA TYR A 398 18.85 8.34 -27.52
C TYR A 398 17.88 7.93 -28.63
N GLN A 399 16.57 8.09 -28.41
CA GLN A 399 15.56 7.76 -29.42
C GLN A 399 15.71 8.60 -30.69
N ARG A 400 15.98 9.90 -30.56
CA ARG A 400 16.16 10.80 -31.71
C ARG A 400 17.46 10.50 -32.46
N ILE A 401 18.55 10.30 -31.71
CA ILE A 401 19.87 10.00 -32.26
C ILE A 401 19.87 8.66 -32.99
N LEU A 402 19.42 7.60 -32.32
CA LEU A 402 19.40 6.24 -32.88
C LEU A 402 18.27 6.05 -33.91
N GLY A 403 17.24 6.89 -33.88
CA GLY A 403 16.19 6.94 -34.91
C GLY A 403 16.68 7.53 -36.24
N ASN A 404 17.76 8.33 -36.22
CA ASN A 404 18.36 8.89 -37.43
C ASN A 404 19.10 7.79 -38.23
N ARG A 405 18.80 7.68 -39.52
CA ARG A 405 19.35 6.61 -40.39
C ARG A 405 20.86 6.70 -40.56
N GLU A 406 21.42 7.90 -40.65
CA GLU A 406 22.85 8.12 -40.86
C GLU A 406 23.63 7.73 -39.62
N VAL A 407 23.15 8.12 -38.43
CA VAL A 407 23.78 7.73 -37.16
C VAL A 407 23.66 6.22 -36.94
N TRP A 408 22.50 5.64 -37.20
CA TRP A 408 22.31 4.18 -37.10
C TRP A 408 23.28 3.41 -38.02
N GLY A 409 23.47 3.89 -39.25
CA GLY A 409 24.41 3.28 -40.19
C GLY A 409 25.87 3.31 -39.72
N LYS A 410 26.26 4.29 -38.89
CA LYS A 410 27.61 4.36 -38.31
C LYS A 410 27.87 3.35 -37.19
N LEU A 411 26.81 2.77 -36.61
CA LEU A 411 26.94 1.73 -35.58
C LEU A 411 27.24 0.35 -36.15
N ASP A 412 26.93 0.13 -37.44
CA ASP A 412 27.10 -1.14 -38.15
C ASP A 412 26.48 -2.35 -37.43
N TRP A 413 25.37 -2.12 -36.72
CA TRP A 413 24.68 -3.19 -36.01
C TRP A 413 23.83 -4.04 -36.96
N PRO A 414 23.89 -5.38 -36.88
CA PRO A 414 23.03 -6.29 -37.63
C PRO A 414 21.62 -6.38 -36.99
N LEU A 415 21.06 -5.23 -36.58
CA LEU A 415 19.81 -5.12 -35.85
C LEU A 415 18.83 -4.23 -36.63
N ASP A 416 17.54 -4.53 -36.50
CA ASP A 416 16.50 -3.67 -37.05
C ASP A 416 16.35 -2.40 -36.21
N ARG A 417 16.49 -1.23 -36.86
CA ARG A 417 16.41 0.08 -36.21
C ARG A 417 15.05 0.32 -35.56
N GLN A 418 13.96 0.00 -36.25
CA GLN A 418 12.63 0.36 -35.76
C GLN A 418 12.29 -0.45 -34.52
N VAL A 419 12.53 -1.77 -34.57
CA VAL A 419 12.32 -2.66 -33.42
C VAL A 419 13.16 -2.24 -32.21
N PHE A 420 14.40 -1.80 -32.43
CA PHE A 420 15.26 -1.31 -31.36
C PHE A 420 14.72 -0.02 -30.71
N ILE A 421 14.24 0.93 -31.52
CA ILE A 421 13.69 2.21 -31.03
C ILE A 421 12.37 2.00 -30.29
N ASP A 422 11.50 1.11 -30.79
CA ASP A 422 10.24 0.77 -30.14
C ASP A 422 10.52 0.14 -28.75
N ARG A 423 11.53 -0.72 -28.66
CA ARG A 423 11.98 -1.28 -27.38
C ARG A 423 12.54 -0.20 -26.44
N LEU A 424 13.30 0.75 -26.97
CA LEU A 424 13.83 1.88 -26.19
C LEU A 424 12.71 2.80 -25.66
N ASP A 425 11.62 2.97 -26.42
CA ASP A 425 10.44 3.70 -25.93
C ASP A 425 9.73 2.96 -24.80
N ALA A 426 9.55 1.65 -24.94
CA ALA A 426 8.99 0.82 -23.86
C ALA A 426 9.83 0.94 -22.57
N ILE A 427 11.16 0.95 -22.69
CA ILE A 427 12.06 1.15 -21.56
C ILE A 427 11.96 2.57 -20.98
N ARG A 428 11.79 3.61 -21.81
CA ARG A 428 11.57 4.98 -21.35
C ARG A 428 10.29 5.09 -20.52
N GLN A 429 9.21 4.44 -20.96
CA GLN A 429 7.94 4.40 -20.22
C GLN A 429 8.11 3.65 -18.88
N LEU A 430 8.80 2.51 -18.91
CA LEU A 430 9.13 1.75 -17.71
C LEU A 430 10.00 2.56 -16.73
N ARG A 431 11.01 3.28 -17.21
CA ARG A 431 11.82 4.20 -16.40
C ARG A 431 10.94 5.21 -15.69
N ASN A 432 10.02 5.86 -16.40
CA ASN A 432 9.14 6.85 -15.78
C ASN A 432 8.33 6.22 -14.64
N SER A 433 7.74 5.04 -14.86
CA SER A 433 7.03 4.30 -13.81
C SER A 433 7.94 3.94 -12.62
N ILE A 434 9.18 3.47 -12.87
CA ILE A 434 10.14 3.16 -11.79
C ILE A 434 10.57 4.39 -10.99
N MET A 435 10.65 5.56 -11.64
CA MET A 435 10.99 6.81 -10.98
C MET A 435 9.87 7.31 -10.05
N HIS A 436 8.63 6.86 -10.24
CA HIS A 436 7.57 7.00 -9.25
C HIS A 436 7.78 5.90 -8.19
N PHE A 437 8.31 6.28 -7.02
CA PHE A 437 8.65 5.32 -5.98
C PHE A 437 7.39 4.63 -5.44
N HIS A 438 7.26 3.34 -5.69
CA HIS A 438 6.16 2.50 -5.21
C HIS A 438 6.65 1.47 -4.19
N PRO A 439 5.85 1.13 -3.17
CA PRO A 439 6.20 0.11 -2.19
C PRO A 439 6.23 -1.31 -2.78
N ASP A 440 5.68 -1.49 -3.98
CA ASP A 440 5.58 -2.76 -4.69
C ASP A 440 6.77 -3.01 -5.63
N PRO A 441 7.20 -4.27 -5.77
CA PRO A 441 8.27 -4.59 -6.69
C PRO A 441 7.82 -4.38 -8.13
N VAL A 442 8.75 -3.94 -8.97
CA VAL A 442 8.56 -3.91 -10.43
C VAL A 442 8.33 -5.35 -10.92
N SER A 443 7.47 -5.51 -11.93
CA SER A 443 7.15 -6.83 -12.47
C SER A 443 8.38 -7.56 -13.03
N ASP A 444 8.40 -8.88 -12.90
CA ASP A 444 9.51 -9.71 -13.39
C ASP A 444 9.71 -9.56 -14.91
N ASP A 445 8.64 -9.38 -15.67
CA ASP A 445 8.68 -9.15 -17.12
C ASP A 445 9.36 -7.82 -17.47
N ALA A 446 9.13 -6.78 -16.67
CA ALA A 446 9.79 -5.49 -16.83
C ALA A 446 11.30 -5.61 -16.51
N ILE A 447 11.66 -6.32 -15.43
CA ILE A 447 13.05 -6.60 -15.09
C ILE A 447 13.73 -7.43 -16.19
N ALA A 448 13.06 -8.46 -16.71
CA ALA A 448 13.56 -9.28 -17.80
C ALA A 448 13.74 -8.45 -19.08
N THR A 449 12.83 -7.52 -19.37
CA THR A 449 12.95 -6.59 -20.50
C THR A 449 14.22 -5.74 -20.40
N LEU A 450 14.48 -5.15 -19.23
CA LEU A 450 15.70 -4.38 -18.98
C LEU A 450 16.97 -5.24 -19.12
N ARG A 451 16.99 -6.41 -18.48
CA ARG A 451 18.13 -7.35 -18.51
C ARG A 451 18.44 -7.83 -19.93
N ASN A 452 17.42 -8.19 -20.70
CA ASN A 452 17.58 -8.66 -22.07
C ASN A 452 18.13 -7.53 -22.96
N PHE A 453 17.68 -6.29 -22.75
CA PHE A 453 18.19 -5.15 -23.49
C PHE A 453 19.64 -4.79 -23.11
N ASN A 454 19.99 -4.82 -21.83
CA ASN A 454 21.40 -4.68 -21.40
C ASN A 454 22.28 -5.77 -22.01
N SER A 455 21.81 -7.02 -22.03
CA SER A 455 22.52 -8.13 -22.67
C SER A 455 22.75 -7.89 -24.17
N LEU A 456 21.73 -7.37 -24.86
CA LEU A 456 21.84 -6.95 -26.26
C LEU A 456 22.90 -5.85 -26.42
N LEU A 457 22.85 -4.79 -25.60
CA LEU A 457 23.84 -3.72 -25.68
C LEU A 457 25.26 -4.24 -25.42
N HIS A 458 25.46 -5.12 -24.43
CA HIS A 458 26.77 -5.73 -24.19
C HIS A 458 27.28 -6.57 -25.34
N GLN A 459 26.40 -7.26 -26.06
CA GLN A 459 26.79 -8.06 -27.21
C GLN A 459 27.28 -7.21 -28.38
N TYR A 460 26.72 -6.01 -28.57
CA TYR A 460 26.99 -5.15 -29.73
C TYR A 460 27.77 -3.87 -29.40
N ARG A 461 28.21 -3.67 -28.15
CA ARG A 461 28.99 -2.48 -27.75
C ARG A 461 30.42 -2.52 -28.31
N ASP A 462 31.02 -3.70 -28.39
CA ASP A 462 32.37 -3.85 -28.92
C ASP A 462 32.28 -4.06 -30.44
N PRO A 463 32.91 -3.18 -31.27
CA PRO A 463 32.96 -3.41 -32.70
C PRO A 463 33.75 -4.69 -32.99
N ALA A 464 33.29 -5.46 -33.99
CA ALA A 464 33.98 -6.65 -34.47
C ALA A 464 35.37 -6.33 -35.05
#